data_AF-A0A8I1XWD9-F1
#
_entry.id   AF-A0A8I1XWD9-F1
#
_cell.length_a   1.000
_cell.length_b   1.000
_cell.length_c   1.000
_cell.angle_alpha   90.00
_cell.angle_beta   90.00
_cell.angle_gamma   90.00
#
_symmetry.space_group_name_H-M   'P 1'
#
loop_
_entity.id
_entity.type
_entity.pdbx_description
1 polymer ?
#
loop_
_entity_poly.entity_id
_entity_poly.type
_entity_poly.pdbx_seq_one_letter_code
_entity_poly.pdbx_strand_id
1 'polypeptide(L)'
;MQNIDGFLNLKINQLSAYKNEKIVLFYEFYKNISNEKLKEIFSILHSSLNDLFSFMNSKNRPGSGGHYNADESRSLIKIIDNVRVLQASLKDNYSFEIDQEYKDIMDFCKTFLSDSGGSAIPDELKRVKIIEDRPVFILLDTTVIKTLKATATIDLKQIGEGSYAKVFKYKDPFYDCDFVIKRAKQDLREDELIRFQNEYNDLKALDSPFIIKAYYYDKEKTSTQWSMQIKRLKSI
;
A
#
# COMPACT_ATOMS: atom_id res chain seq x y z
N MET A 1 2.33 25.43 -1.22
CA MET A 1 1.94 24.04 -0.91
C MET A 1 0.41 23.98 -0.94
N GLN A 2 -0.21 23.33 -1.92
CA GLN A 2 -1.67 23.18 -1.94
C GLN A 2 -2.09 22.41 -0.67
N ASN A 3 -3.11 22.91 0.04
CA ASN A 3 -3.70 22.18 1.16
C ASN A 3 -4.42 20.95 0.61
N ILE A 4 -3.73 19.82 0.58
CA ILE A 4 -4.23 18.56 0.01
C ILE A 4 -5.51 18.11 0.70
N ASP A 5 -5.61 18.32 2.01
CA ASP A 5 -6.81 17.99 2.78
C ASP A 5 -8.02 18.83 2.37
N GLY A 6 -7.82 20.11 2.10
CA GLY A 6 -8.85 21.01 1.58
C GLY A 6 -9.30 20.57 0.17
N PHE A 7 -8.35 20.22 -0.69
CA PHE A 7 -8.63 19.73 -2.04
C PHE A 7 -9.42 18.41 -2.02
N LEU A 8 -9.00 17.43 -1.20
CA LEU A 8 -9.70 16.15 -1.07
C LEU A 8 -11.12 16.32 -0.50
N ASN A 9 -11.31 17.22 0.47
CA ASN A 9 -12.64 17.57 0.97
C ASN A 9 -13.56 18.13 -0.12
N LEU A 10 -13.04 19.05 -0.95
CA LEU A 10 -13.79 19.57 -2.09
C LEU A 10 -14.15 18.46 -3.08
N LYS A 11 -13.24 17.51 -3.33
CA LYS A 11 -13.49 16.36 -4.20
C LYS A 11 -14.55 15.42 -3.63
N ILE A 12 -14.52 15.12 -2.33
CA ILE A 12 -15.57 14.32 -1.68
C ILE A 12 -16.94 14.99 -1.84
N ASN A 13 -17.02 16.31 -1.62
CA ASN A 13 -18.28 17.03 -1.77
C ASN A 13 -18.78 17.00 -3.23
N GLN A 14 -17.89 17.16 -4.20
CA GLN A 14 -18.22 17.05 -5.64
C GLN A 14 -18.69 15.64 -6.03
N LEU A 15 -18.14 14.62 -5.39
CA LEU A 15 -18.44 13.20 -5.65
C LEU A 15 -19.58 12.65 -4.79
N SER A 16 -20.15 13.46 -3.88
CA SER A 16 -21.20 13.03 -2.96
C SER A 16 -22.44 12.47 -3.68
N ALA A 17 -22.78 13.00 -4.85
CA ALA A 17 -23.89 12.52 -5.68
C ALA A 17 -23.70 11.10 -6.22
N TYR A 18 -22.47 10.58 -6.20
CA TYR A 18 -22.14 9.23 -6.65
C TYR A 18 -21.92 8.26 -5.47
N LYS A 19 -22.15 8.71 -4.22
CA LYS A 19 -22.05 7.85 -3.06
C LYS A 19 -23.21 6.87 -3.02
N ASN A 20 -22.89 5.59 -2.91
CA ASN A 20 -23.85 4.51 -2.72
C ASN A 20 -23.31 3.45 -1.75
N GLU A 21 -24.19 2.53 -1.33
CA GLU A 21 -23.86 1.45 -0.39
C GLU A 21 -22.80 0.46 -0.92
N LYS A 22 -22.66 0.32 -2.26
CA LYS A 22 -21.68 -0.58 -2.87
C LYS A 22 -20.24 -0.12 -2.67
N ILE A 23 -20.00 1.14 -2.30
CA ILE A 23 -18.66 1.67 -2.01
C ILE A 23 -17.92 0.82 -0.97
N VAL A 24 -18.65 0.28 0.01
CA VAL A 24 -18.08 -0.55 1.07
C VAL A 24 -17.38 -1.80 0.49
N LEU A 25 -17.85 -2.32 -0.64
CA LEU A 25 -17.25 -3.48 -1.32
C LEU A 25 -15.84 -3.19 -1.82
N PHE A 26 -15.56 -1.94 -2.19
CA PHE A 26 -14.29 -1.53 -2.78
C PHE A 26 -13.30 -0.96 -1.76
N TYR A 27 -13.79 -0.58 -0.57
CA TYR A 27 -12.99 0.08 0.46
C TYR A 27 -11.80 -0.78 0.91
N GLU A 28 -11.98 -2.11 0.99
CA GLU A 28 -10.92 -3.05 1.35
C GLU A 28 -9.75 -3.08 0.36
N PHE A 29 -9.99 -2.80 -0.93
CA PHE A 29 -8.91 -2.75 -1.93
C PHE A 29 -7.96 -1.58 -1.69
N TYR A 30 -8.43 -0.54 -0.99
CA TYR A 30 -7.69 0.68 -0.71
C TYR A 30 -7.26 0.81 0.75
N LYS A 31 -7.37 -0.26 1.56
CA LYS A 31 -7.09 -0.23 3.01
C LYS A 31 -5.67 0.21 3.39
N ASN A 32 -4.71 0.00 2.49
CA ASN A 32 -3.31 0.38 2.71
C ASN A 32 -3.05 1.88 2.46
N ILE A 33 -4.04 2.63 1.97
CA ILE A 33 -3.95 4.09 1.83
C ILE A 33 -4.19 4.71 3.21
N SER A 34 -3.18 5.44 3.71
CA SER A 34 -3.24 6.09 5.02
C SER A 34 -4.22 7.26 5.08
N ASN A 35 -4.42 7.97 3.97
CA ASN A 35 -5.35 9.08 3.89
C ASN A 35 -6.79 8.58 3.65
N GLU A 36 -7.64 8.68 4.67
CA GLU A 36 -9.02 8.19 4.62
C GLU A 36 -9.88 8.86 3.54
N LYS A 37 -9.65 10.16 3.27
CA LYS A 37 -10.40 10.89 2.24
C LYS A 37 -10.05 10.38 0.85
N LEU A 38 -8.76 10.11 0.60
CA LEU A 38 -8.32 9.56 -0.67
C LEU A 38 -8.86 8.14 -0.87
N LYS A 39 -8.84 7.32 0.18
CA LYS A 39 -9.44 5.97 0.20
C LYS A 39 -10.93 6.02 -0.16
N GLU A 40 -11.67 6.94 0.45
CA GLU A 40 -13.08 7.17 0.15
C GLU A 40 -13.29 7.61 -1.31
N ILE A 41 -12.51 8.57 -1.80
CA ILE A 41 -12.57 9.03 -3.20
C ILE A 41 -12.33 7.87 -4.18
N PHE A 42 -11.29 7.06 -3.98
CA PHE A 42 -11.00 5.92 -4.84
C PHE A 42 -12.12 4.87 -4.80
N SER A 43 -12.73 4.66 -3.63
CA SER A 43 -13.86 3.73 -3.48
C SER A 43 -15.13 4.25 -4.21
N ILE A 44 -15.43 5.55 -4.12
CA ILE A 44 -16.54 6.18 -4.86
C ILE A 44 -16.31 6.06 -6.36
N LEU A 45 -15.12 6.44 -6.84
CA LEU A 45 -14.79 6.43 -8.26
C LEU A 45 -14.81 5.02 -8.83
N HIS A 46 -14.32 4.03 -8.07
CA HIS A 46 -14.35 2.62 -8.46
C HIS A 46 -15.80 2.14 -8.63
N SER A 47 -16.64 2.33 -7.60
CA SER A 47 -18.07 1.98 -7.66
C SER A 47 -18.77 2.67 -8.83
N SER A 48 -18.51 3.97 -9.02
CA SER A 48 -19.12 4.78 -10.08
C SER A 48 -18.75 4.28 -11.48
N LEU A 49 -17.46 3.99 -11.71
CA LEU A 49 -17.00 3.45 -12.99
C LEU A 49 -17.63 2.09 -13.26
N ASN A 50 -17.70 1.21 -12.26
CA ASN A 50 -18.32 -0.11 -12.41
C ASN A 50 -19.80 0.00 -12.77
N ASP A 51 -20.56 0.86 -12.08
CA ASP A 51 -21.98 1.07 -12.36
C ASP A 51 -22.19 1.65 -13.78
N LEU A 52 -21.40 2.67 -14.16
CA LEU A 52 -21.51 3.30 -15.48
C LEU A 52 -21.09 2.36 -16.62
N PHE A 53 -20.01 1.60 -16.47
CA PHE A 53 -19.59 0.62 -17.46
C PHE A 53 -20.54 -0.58 -17.54
N SER A 54 -21.10 -1.02 -16.41
CA SER A 54 -22.16 -2.05 -16.41
C SER A 54 -23.40 -1.57 -17.15
N PHE A 55 -23.79 -0.31 -16.93
CA PHE A 55 -24.89 0.29 -17.67
C PHE A 55 -24.57 0.41 -19.16
N MET A 56 -23.36 0.82 -19.52
CA MET A 56 -22.90 0.86 -20.92
C MET A 56 -22.99 -0.52 -21.58
N ASN A 57 -22.56 -1.57 -20.89
CA ASN A 57 -22.71 -2.94 -21.36
C ASN A 57 -24.16 -3.35 -21.57
N SER A 58 -25.10 -2.85 -20.77
CA SER A 58 -26.54 -3.13 -20.95
C SER A 58 -27.12 -2.45 -22.19
N LYS A 59 -26.50 -1.36 -22.65
CA LYS A 59 -26.91 -0.58 -23.82
C LYS A 59 -26.15 -0.95 -25.10
N ASN A 60 -24.97 -1.54 -24.95
CA ASN A 60 -24.12 -1.98 -26.06
C ASN A 60 -24.63 -3.31 -26.64
N ARG A 61 -24.78 -3.36 -27.96
CA ARG A 61 -25.01 -4.57 -28.75
C ARG A 61 -23.74 -4.82 -29.57
N PRO A 62 -22.79 -5.63 -29.07
CA PRO A 62 -21.48 -5.80 -29.72
C PRO A 62 -21.58 -6.13 -31.21
N GLY A 63 -20.84 -5.40 -32.05
CA GLY A 63 -20.88 -5.52 -33.51
C GLY A 63 -22.00 -4.75 -34.21
N SER A 64 -22.87 -4.06 -33.46
CA SER A 64 -23.92 -3.17 -33.97
C SER A 64 -24.11 -1.90 -33.14
N GLY A 65 -23.22 -1.69 -32.16
CA GLY A 65 -23.21 -0.51 -31.31
C GLY A 65 -24.43 -0.41 -30.41
N GLY A 66 -24.88 0.80 -30.14
CA GLY A 66 -26.01 1.04 -29.26
C GLY A 66 -26.14 2.51 -28.93
N HIS A 67 -26.96 2.82 -27.92
CA HIS A 67 -27.10 4.20 -27.47
C HIS A 67 -26.99 4.29 -25.96
N TYR A 68 -25.94 4.99 -25.52
CA TYR A 68 -25.71 5.33 -24.14
C TYR A 68 -26.52 6.57 -23.78
N ASN A 69 -27.27 6.50 -22.69
CA ASN A 69 -28.18 7.55 -22.29
C ASN A 69 -27.45 8.88 -21.95
N ALA A 70 -28.16 10.00 -22.06
CA ALA A 70 -27.59 11.33 -21.83
C ALA A 70 -27.07 11.57 -20.41
N ASP A 71 -27.81 11.14 -19.38
CA ASP A 71 -27.42 11.38 -17.98
C ASP A 71 -26.18 10.58 -17.59
N GLU A 72 -26.10 9.33 -18.06
CA GLU A 72 -24.99 8.43 -17.84
C GLU A 72 -23.77 8.83 -18.68
N SER A 73 -23.99 9.42 -19.87
CA SER A 73 -22.92 10.03 -20.67
C SER A 73 -22.27 11.20 -19.91
N ARG A 74 -23.07 12.16 -19.43
CA ARG A 74 -22.58 13.30 -18.63
C ARG A 74 -21.90 12.83 -17.35
N SER A 75 -22.46 11.83 -16.68
CA SER A 75 -21.89 11.25 -15.46
C SER A 75 -20.52 10.63 -15.72
N LEU A 76 -20.38 9.83 -16.78
CA LEU A 76 -19.11 9.20 -17.13
C LEU A 76 -18.05 10.22 -17.55
N ILE A 77 -18.41 11.23 -18.34
CA ILE A 77 -17.52 12.37 -18.64
C ILE A 77 -17.01 13.00 -17.34
N LYS A 78 -17.92 13.35 -16.42
CA LYS A 78 -17.57 14.00 -15.16
C LYS A 78 -16.69 13.13 -14.27
N ILE A 79 -16.93 11.82 -14.20
CA ILE A 79 -16.08 10.89 -13.42
C ILE A 79 -14.68 10.82 -14.03
N ILE A 80 -14.58 10.65 -15.36
CA ILE A 80 -13.32 10.60 -16.09
C ILE A 80 -12.51 11.89 -15.87
N ASP A 81 -13.15 13.05 -15.94
CA ASP A 81 -12.47 14.33 -15.70
C ASP A 81 -12.04 14.50 -14.25
N ASN A 82 -12.82 14.01 -13.28
CA ASN A 82 -12.40 14.01 -11.89
C ASN A 82 -11.16 13.14 -11.66
N VAL A 83 -11.10 11.96 -12.28
CA VAL A 83 -9.90 11.10 -12.23
C VAL A 83 -8.68 11.83 -12.79
N ARG A 84 -8.82 12.50 -13.95
CA ARG A 84 -7.72 13.28 -14.55
C ARG A 84 -7.26 14.43 -13.67
N VAL A 85 -8.19 15.19 -13.09
CA VAL A 85 -7.87 16.28 -12.16
C VAL A 85 -7.15 15.74 -10.92
N LEU A 86 -7.58 14.58 -10.39
CA LEU A 86 -6.88 13.92 -9.28
C LEU A 86 -5.46 13.51 -9.69
N GLN A 87 -5.24 12.86 -10.84
CA GLN A 87 -3.90 12.49 -11.31
C GLN A 87 -2.99 13.72 -11.53
N ALA A 88 -3.56 14.83 -12.02
CA ALA A 88 -2.83 16.07 -12.21
C ALA A 88 -2.46 16.76 -10.88
N SER A 89 -3.33 16.67 -9.87
CA SER A 89 -3.21 17.41 -8.60
C SER A 89 -2.47 16.63 -7.52
N LEU A 90 -2.63 15.30 -7.49
CA LEU A 90 -1.96 14.44 -6.52
C LEU A 90 -0.55 14.11 -7.04
N LYS A 91 0.46 14.40 -6.21
CA LYS A 91 1.89 14.24 -6.48
C LYS A 91 2.57 13.52 -5.33
N ASP A 92 3.83 13.13 -5.56
CA ASP A 92 4.68 12.43 -4.60
C ASP A 92 3.95 11.20 -4.03
N ASN A 93 3.80 11.14 -2.70
CA ASN A 93 3.18 10.05 -1.93
C ASN A 93 1.70 9.76 -2.28
N TYR A 94 1.05 10.62 -3.08
CA TYR A 94 -0.33 10.41 -3.53
C TYR A 94 -0.44 10.19 -5.04
N SER A 95 0.69 10.11 -5.75
CA SER A 95 0.72 9.79 -7.17
C SER A 95 0.16 8.39 -7.41
N PHE A 96 -0.64 8.24 -8.46
CA PHE A 96 -1.32 7.00 -8.75
C PHE A 96 -1.50 6.76 -10.24
N GLU A 97 -1.56 5.48 -10.58
CA GLU A 97 -1.94 4.98 -11.89
C GLU A 97 -3.33 4.35 -11.83
N ILE A 98 -3.92 4.18 -13.01
CA ILE A 98 -5.20 3.50 -13.20
C ILE A 98 -4.87 2.15 -13.82
N ASP A 99 -5.62 1.12 -13.44
CA ASP A 99 -5.57 -0.17 -14.12
C ASP A 99 -5.65 0.01 -15.64
N GLN A 100 -4.79 -0.71 -16.36
CA GLN A 100 -4.61 -0.54 -17.79
C GLN A 100 -5.90 -0.81 -18.57
N GLU A 101 -6.69 -1.84 -18.20
CA GLU A 101 -7.96 -2.14 -18.87
C GLU A 101 -8.93 -0.95 -18.73
N TYR A 102 -9.10 -0.42 -17.52
CA TYR A 102 -9.98 0.73 -17.26
C TYR A 102 -9.47 2.02 -17.90
N LYS A 103 -8.14 2.23 -17.89
CA LYS A 103 -7.53 3.39 -18.55
C LYS A 103 -7.85 3.41 -20.04
N ASP A 104 -7.67 2.28 -20.72
CA ASP A 104 -7.92 2.16 -22.16
C ASP A 104 -9.41 2.36 -22.49
N ILE A 105 -10.31 1.79 -21.67
CA ILE A 105 -11.76 2.02 -21.82
C ILE A 105 -12.12 3.49 -21.60
N MET A 106 -11.60 4.13 -20.55
CA MET A 106 -11.85 5.54 -20.28
C MET A 106 -11.32 6.44 -21.40
N ASP A 107 -10.16 6.12 -21.97
CA ASP A 107 -9.59 6.85 -23.09
C ASP A 107 -10.43 6.65 -24.38
N PHE A 108 -10.90 5.43 -24.63
CA PHE A 108 -11.81 5.15 -25.73
C PHE A 108 -13.17 5.85 -25.56
N CYS A 109 -13.76 5.84 -24.36
CA CYS A 109 -15.03 6.52 -24.09
C CYS A 109 -15.00 8.01 -24.45
N LYS A 110 -13.87 8.70 -24.26
CA LYS A 110 -13.77 10.13 -24.59
C LYS A 110 -13.89 10.44 -26.08
N THR A 111 -13.67 9.45 -26.94
CA THR A 111 -13.73 9.68 -28.40
C THR A 111 -15.18 9.80 -28.89
N PHE A 112 -16.15 9.27 -28.14
CA PHE A 112 -17.55 9.20 -28.57
C PHE A 112 -18.58 9.74 -27.56
N LEU A 113 -18.22 9.90 -26.28
CA LEU A 113 -19.15 10.42 -25.28
C LEU A 113 -19.52 11.88 -25.58
N SER A 114 -20.82 12.16 -25.50
CA SER A 114 -21.41 13.49 -25.67
C SER A 114 -22.09 13.96 -24.39
N ASP A 115 -22.04 15.27 -24.14
CA ASP A 115 -22.73 15.93 -23.02
C ASP A 115 -24.23 16.17 -23.29
N SER A 116 -24.65 16.03 -24.55
CA SER A 116 -26.00 16.32 -25.03
C SER A 116 -26.52 15.20 -25.92
N GLY A 117 -27.81 14.89 -25.81
CA GLY A 117 -28.48 13.88 -26.64
C GLY A 117 -28.09 12.42 -26.39
N GLY A 118 -27.23 12.12 -25.41
CA GLY A 118 -26.67 10.78 -25.24
C GLY A 118 -25.54 10.51 -26.22
N SER A 119 -25.00 9.29 -26.19
CA SER A 119 -23.82 8.93 -26.99
C SER A 119 -24.10 7.68 -27.83
N ALA A 120 -23.84 7.74 -29.13
CA ALA A 120 -23.84 6.54 -29.95
C ALA A 120 -22.65 5.67 -29.53
N ILE A 121 -22.92 4.42 -29.15
CA ILE A 121 -21.88 3.47 -28.76
C ILE A 121 -21.25 2.92 -30.04
N PRO A 122 -19.93 3.05 -30.24
CA PRO A 122 -19.26 2.55 -31.44
C PRO A 122 -19.37 1.02 -31.56
N ASP A 123 -19.48 0.51 -32.79
CA ASP A 123 -19.65 -0.91 -33.07
C ASP A 123 -18.45 -1.75 -32.61
N GLU A 124 -17.27 -1.15 -32.63
CA GLU A 124 -16.00 -1.72 -32.19
C GLU A 124 -15.87 -1.82 -30.67
N LEU A 125 -16.75 -1.16 -29.89
CA LEU A 125 -16.72 -1.26 -28.44
C LEU A 125 -17.10 -2.68 -28.02
N LYS A 126 -16.09 -3.43 -27.57
CA LYS A 126 -16.31 -4.72 -26.91
C LYS A 126 -16.97 -4.51 -25.56
N ARG A 127 -17.62 -5.56 -25.06
CA ARG A 127 -18.16 -5.58 -23.70
C ARG A 127 -17.04 -5.25 -22.71
N VAL A 128 -17.24 -4.23 -21.90
CA VAL A 128 -16.32 -3.81 -20.85
C VAL A 128 -16.27 -4.89 -19.77
N LYS A 129 -15.08 -5.36 -19.42
CA LYS A 129 -14.87 -6.25 -18.29
C LYS A 129 -14.89 -5.42 -17.01
N ILE A 130 -15.86 -5.69 -16.14
CA ILE A 130 -15.99 -4.97 -14.86
C ILE A 130 -14.98 -5.54 -13.87
N ILE A 131 -14.22 -4.66 -13.23
CA ILE A 131 -13.22 -5.02 -12.24
C ILE A 131 -13.90 -5.01 -10.86
N GLU A 132 -14.19 -6.18 -10.30
CA GLU A 132 -14.84 -6.30 -8.99
C GLU A 132 -13.93 -6.91 -7.91
N ASP A 133 -12.78 -7.46 -8.31
CA ASP A 133 -11.94 -8.34 -7.50
C ASP A 133 -10.56 -7.75 -7.15
N ARG A 134 -10.26 -6.53 -7.61
CA ARG A 134 -8.95 -5.87 -7.45
C ARG A 134 -9.08 -4.34 -7.52
N PRO A 135 -8.11 -3.57 -7.00
CA PRO A 135 -8.14 -2.10 -7.11
C PRO A 135 -8.02 -1.63 -8.56
N VAL A 136 -8.72 -0.54 -8.87
CA VAL A 136 -8.59 0.20 -10.13
C VAL A 136 -7.54 1.30 -10.02
N PHE A 137 -7.41 1.94 -8.86
CA PHE A 137 -6.44 3.01 -8.62
C PHE A 137 -5.25 2.48 -7.80
N ILE A 138 -4.04 2.65 -8.32
CA ILE A 138 -2.82 2.04 -7.75
C ILE A 138 -1.83 3.15 -7.39
N LEU A 139 -1.49 3.30 -6.10
CA LEU A 139 -0.47 4.27 -5.66
C LEU A 139 0.93 3.84 -6.13
N LEU A 140 1.67 4.75 -6.75
CA LEU A 140 2.97 4.47 -7.37
C LEU A 140 4.08 4.17 -6.35
N ASP A 141 4.19 4.98 -5.30
CA ASP A 141 5.27 4.89 -4.30
C ASP A 141 4.91 3.98 -3.11
N THR A 142 4.07 2.96 -3.34
CA THR A 142 3.71 2.00 -2.28
C THR A 142 4.42 0.67 -2.47
N THR A 143 5.14 0.23 -1.44
CA THR A 143 5.71 -1.12 -1.37
C THR A 143 4.96 -1.94 -0.34
N VAL A 144 4.58 -3.16 -0.72
CA VAL A 144 3.95 -4.12 0.20
C VAL A 144 5.02 -4.73 1.10
N ILE A 145 5.03 -4.38 2.39
CA ILE A 145 5.85 -5.06 3.40
C ILE A 145 5.07 -6.29 3.87
N LYS A 146 5.53 -7.49 3.51
CA LYS A 146 4.93 -8.77 3.97
C LYS A 146 5.31 -9.04 5.43
N THR A 147 4.66 -8.43 6.41
CA THR A 147 4.94 -8.76 7.81
C THR A 147 4.53 -10.20 8.15
N LEU A 148 5.39 -10.94 8.84
CA LEU A 148 5.01 -12.20 9.46
C LEU A 148 4.02 -11.88 10.60
N LYS A 149 2.74 -12.23 10.42
CA LYS A 149 1.72 -12.14 11.49
C LYS A 149 1.88 -13.22 12.56
N ALA A 150 2.81 -14.16 12.39
CA ALA A 150 3.02 -15.29 13.28
C ALA A 150 4.42 -15.24 13.91
N THR A 151 4.49 -15.59 15.19
CA THR A 151 5.74 -15.89 15.89
C THR A 151 6.41 -17.08 15.23
N ALA A 152 7.63 -16.92 14.72
CA ALA A 152 8.42 -18.01 14.16
C ALA A 152 9.45 -18.50 15.19
N THR A 153 9.51 -19.81 15.42
CA THR A 153 10.61 -20.43 16.15
C THR A 153 11.75 -20.70 15.16
N ILE A 154 12.95 -20.20 15.45
CA ILE A 154 14.12 -20.32 14.58
C ILE A 154 15.24 -21.04 15.33
N ASP A 155 15.88 -22.00 14.66
CA ASP A 155 17.07 -22.68 15.18
C ASP A 155 18.28 -21.73 15.19
N LEU A 156 18.95 -21.67 16.33
CA LEU A 156 20.11 -20.82 16.53
C LEU A 156 21.39 -21.65 16.48
N LYS A 157 22.35 -21.21 15.66
CA LYS A 157 23.71 -21.79 15.65
C LYS A 157 24.63 -20.94 16.50
N GLN A 158 25.22 -21.50 17.56
CA GLN A 158 26.27 -20.80 18.30
C GLN A 158 27.50 -20.63 17.40
N ILE A 159 28.01 -19.40 17.29
CA ILE A 159 29.16 -19.04 16.45
C ILE A 159 30.35 -18.52 17.26
N GLY A 160 30.15 -18.23 18.55
CA GLY A 160 31.23 -17.76 19.41
C GLY A 160 30.79 -17.63 20.86
N GLU A 161 31.78 -17.42 21.72
CA GLU A 161 31.60 -17.17 23.15
C GLU A 161 32.67 -16.18 23.60
N GLY A 162 32.27 -15.21 24.40
CA GLY A 162 33.18 -14.27 25.06
C GLY A 162 33.07 -14.39 26.58
N SER A 163 33.80 -13.53 27.29
CA SER A 163 33.82 -13.51 28.75
C SER A 163 32.41 -13.36 29.34
N TYR A 164 31.60 -12.49 28.74
CA TYR A 164 30.29 -12.11 29.29
C TYR A 164 29.08 -12.68 28.53
N ALA A 165 29.26 -13.25 27.34
CA ALA A 165 28.14 -13.58 26.47
C ALA A 165 28.41 -14.74 25.50
N LYS A 166 27.35 -15.42 25.09
CA LYS A 166 27.35 -16.38 23.98
C LYS A 166 26.75 -15.74 22.73
N VAL A 167 27.34 -16.00 21.58
CA VAL A 167 26.95 -15.40 20.30
C VAL A 167 26.33 -16.47 19.41
N PHE A 168 25.10 -16.22 18.98
CA PHE A 168 24.32 -17.09 18.12
C PHE A 168 24.04 -16.41 16.78
N LYS A 169 23.88 -17.20 15.74
CA LYS A 169 23.53 -16.75 14.39
C LYS A 169 22.27 -17.47 13.92
N TYR A 170 21.41 -16.75 13.22
CA TYR A 170 20.29 -17.33 12.47
C TYR A 170 20.08 -16.57 11.16
N LYS A 171 19.39 -17.20 10.21
CA LYS A 171 18.97 -16.56 8.97
C LYS A 171 17.52 -16.10 9.14
N ASP A 172 17.27 -14.80 9.00
CA ASP A 172 15.92 -14.26 9.07
C ASP A 172 15.18 -14.58 7.76
N PRO A 173 14.03 -15.28 7.82
CA PRO A 173 13.31 -15.71 6.61
C PRO A 173 12.61 -14.56 5.89
N PHE A 174 12.39 -13.42 6.55
CA PHE A 174 11.74 -12.26 5.96
C PHE A 174 12.75 -11.37 5.21
N TYR A 175 13.90 -11.09 5.81
CA TYR A 175 14.96 -10.27 5.22
C TYR A 175 15.99 -11.07 4.41
N ASP A 176 15.87 -12.40 4.36
CA ASP A 176 16.79 -13.35 3.73
C ASP A 176 18.28 -13.09 4.07
N CYS A 177 18.55 -12.64 5.30
CA CYS A 177 19.88 -12.27 5.73
C CYS A 177 20.18 -12.77 7.14
N ASP A 178 21.47 -12.84 7.46
CA ASP A 178 21.94 -13.35 8.74
C ASP A 178 21.81 -12.30 9.84
N PHE A 179 21.22 -12.69 10.95
CA PHE A 179 21.21 -11.95 12.20
C PHE A 179 22.04 -12.66 13.26
N VAL A 180 22.55 -11.86 14.20
CA VAL A 180 23.31 -12.33 15.35
C VAL A 180 22.55 -12.00 16.62
N ILE A 181 22.42 -12.98 17.51
CA ILE A 181 21.90 -12.79 18.86
C ILE A 181 23.07 -12.93 19.82
N LYS A 182 23.40 -11.85 20.53
CA LYS A 182 24.35 -11.90 21.64
C LYS A 182 23.54 -12.08 22.93
N ARG A 183 23.77 -13.16 23.67
CA ARG A 183 23.08 -13.48 24.93
C ARG A 183 24.04 -13.35 26.10
N ALA A 184 23.65 -12.58 27.11
CA ALA A 184 24.38 -12.50 28.37
C ALA A 184 24.44 -13.88 29.06
N LYS A 185 25.54 -14.17 29.75
CA LYS A 185 25.63 -15.34 30.64
C LYS A 185 24.76 -15.13 31.88
N GLN A 186 24.39 -16.23 32.55
CA GLN A 186 23.47 -16.18 33.70
C GLN A 186 24.15 -15.72 35.00
N ASP A 187 25.48 -15.83 35.06
CA ASP A 187 26.34 -15.60 36.22
C ASP A 187 27.04 -14.24 36.22
N LEU A 188 26.58 -13.30 35.39
CA LEU A 188 27.14 -11.95 35.32
C LEU A 188 26.88 -11.14 36.59
N ARG A 189 27.90 -10.40 37.02
CA ARG A 189 27.75 -9.38 38.06
C ARG A 189 26.97 -8.17 37.54
N GLU A 190 26.45 -7.35 38.46
CA GLU A 190 25.68 -6.16 38.11
C GLU A 190 26.47 -5.17 37.24
N ASP A 191 27.77 -4.98 37.50
CA ASP A 191 28.64 -4.13 36.68
C ASP A 191 28.81 -4.66 35.25
N GLU A 192 28.85 -5.99 35.08
CA GLU A 192 28.95 -6.65 33.78
C GLU A 192 27.65 -6.58 32.99
N LEU A 193 26.50 -6.65 33.67
CA LEU A 193 25.19 -6.42 33.05
C LEU A 193 25.02 -4.98 32.56
N ILE A 194 25.46 -4.00 33.36
CA ILE A 194 25.45 -2.58 32.95
C ILE A 194 26.32 -2.39 31.70
N ARG A 195 27.52 -3.00 31.65
CA ARG A 195 28.38 -2.96 30.47
C ARG A 195 27.70 -3.58 29.23
N PHE A 196 27.02 -4.70 29.41
CA PHE A 196 26.28 -5.35 28.32
C PHE A 196 25.14 -4.46 27.78
N GLN A 197 24.41 -3.77 28.66
CA GLN A 197 23.37 -2.82 28.27
C GLN A 197 23.96 -1.58 27.59
N ASN A 198 25.08 -1.05 28.09
CA ASN A 198 25.76 0.09 27.49
C ASN A 198 26.23 -0.23 26.07
N GLU A 199 26.79 -1.42 25.83
CA GLU A 199 27.16 -1.86 24.48
C GLU A 199 25.96 -1.83 23.51
N TYR A 200 24.78 -2.26 23.96
CA TYR A 200 23.56 -2.12 23.14
C TYR A 200 23.23 -0.67 22.85
N ASN A 201 23.24 0.21 23.86
CA ASN A 201 22.93 1.63 23.70
C ASN A 201 23.90 2.31 22.73
N ASP A 202 25.20 2.02 22.85
CA ASP A 202 26.24 2.55 21.97
C ASP A 202 26.00 2.09 20.52
N LEU A 203 25.82 0.78 20.31
CA LEU A 203 25.56 0.21 18.97
C LEU A 203 24.21 0.63 18.38
N LYS A 204 23.23 0.99 19.22
CA LYS A 204 21.92 1.47 18.79
C LYS A 204 21.99 2.95 18.36
N ALA A 205 22.81 3.74 19.04
CA ALA A 205 23.01 5.16 18.75
C ALA A 205 23.88 5.40 17.50
N LEU A 206 24.78 4.46 17.18
CA LEU A 206 25.60 4.53 15.97
C LEU A 206 24.74 4.28 14.71
N ASP A 207 24.80 5.22 13.78
CA ASP A 207 24.16 5.11 12.46
C ASP A 207 25.22 5.24 11.35
N SER A 208 25.96 4.15 11.14
CA SER A 208 27.01 4.09 10.13
C SER A 208 26.91 2.79 9.34
N PRO A 209 27.07 2.82 8.00
CA PRO A 209 27.05 1.61 7.18
C PRO A 209 28.24 0.67 7.45
N PHE A 210 29.30 1.18 8.10
CA PHE A 210 30.53 0.44 8.39
C PHE A 210 30.56 -0.20 9.78
N ILE A 211 29.56 0.08 10.61
CA ILE A 211 29.47 -0.41 11.99
C ILE A 211 28.27 -1.36 12.09
N ILE A 212 28.42 -2.38 12.92
CA ILE A 212 27.30 -3.28 13.25
C ILE A 212 26.19 -2.49 13.97
N LYS A 213 24.93 -2.74 13.62
CA LYS A 213 23.78 -2.04 14.21
C LYS A 213 23.01 -2.96 15.13
N ALA A 214 22.70 -2.48 16.34
CA ALA A 214 21.81 -3.16 17.26
C ALA A 214 20.34 -2.78 16.98
N TYR A 215 19.45 -3.78 16.90
CA TYR A 215 18.05 -3.58 16.51
C TYR A 215 17.12 -3.65 17.71
N TYR A 216 17.31 -4.66 18.54
CA TYR A 216 16.41 -4.98 19.64
C TYR A 216 17.23 -5.45 20.85
N TYR A 217 16.75 -5.08 22.04
CA TYR A 217 17.27 -5.51 23.32
C TYR A 217 16.14 -6.05 24.16
N ASP A 218 16.23 -7.31 24.55
CA ASP A 218 15.26 -7.95 25.42
C ASP A 218 15.71 -7.90 26.88
N LYS A 219 14.79 -7.49 27.76
CA LYS A 219 14.95 -7.39 29.21
C LYS A 219 13.76 -8.13 29.86
N GLU A 220 13.65 -9.43 29.66
CA GLU A 220 12.74 -10.23 30.48
C GLU A 220 13.38 -10.55 31.85
N LYS A 221 12.67 -10.22 32.93
CA LYS A 221 13.09 -10.47 34.32
C LYS A 221 12.90 -11.93 34.76
N THR A 222 12.11 -12.72 34.03
CA THR A 222 11.61 -14.03 34.47
C THR A 222 12.40 -15.23 33.92
N SER A 223 13.35 -15.00 33.03
CA SER A 223 14.40 -15.98 32.73
C SER A 223 15.67 -15.24 32.37
N THR A 224 16.81 -15.69 32.89
CA THR A 224 18.14 -15.10 32.81
C THR A 224 18.67 -15.04 31.36
N GLN A 225 18.06 -14.25 30.49
CA GLN A 225 18.44 -14.09 29.09
C GLN A 225 18.24 -12.63 28.65
N TRP A 226 19.28 -11.83 28.84
CA TRP A 226 19.41 -10.55 28.14
C TRP A 226 19.95 -10.85 26.75
N SER A 227 19.26 -10.39 25.72
CA SER A 227 19.70 -10.61 24.35
C SER A 227 19.64 -9.34 23.53
N MET A 228 20.65 -9.13 22.70
CA MET A 228 20.63 -8.08 21.68
C MET A 228 20.72 -8.69 20.29
N GLN A 229 19.87 -8.21 19.38
CA GLN A 229 19.89 -8.59 17.97
C GLN A 229 20.71 -7.59 17.17
N ILE A 230 21.68 -8.11 16.42
CA ILE A 230 22.64 -7.32 15.65
C ILE A 230 22.61 -7.80 14.20
N LYS A 231 22.62 -6.86 13.24
CA LYS A 231 22.87 -7.16 11.83
C LYS A 231 24.28 -6.72 11.46
N ARG A 232 25.04 -7.61 10.81
CA ARG A 232 26.26 -7.21 10.12
C ARG A 232 25.86 -6.66 8.76
N LEU A 233 26.05 -5.37 8.54
CA LEU A 233 25.91 -4.79 7.22
C LEU A 233 27.05 -5.37 6.37
N LYS A 234 26.72 -6.12 5.32
CA LYS A 234 27.71 -6.40 4.27
C LYS A 234 28.07 -5.05 3.66
N SER A 235 29.36 -4.76 3.51
CA SER A 235 29.78 -3.69 2.60
C SER A 235 29.09 -3.93 1.28
N ILE A 236 28.42 -2.89 0.78
CA ILE A 236 27.97 -2.80 -0.61
C ILE A 236 29.21 -2.95 -1.49
#